data_AF-A0A2D6GDY8-F1
#
_entry.id   AF-A0A2D6GDY8-F1
#
_cell.length_a   1.000
_cell.length_b   1.000
_cell.length_c   1.000
_cell.angle_alpha   90.00
_cell.angle_beta   90.00
_cell.angle_gamma   90.00
#
_symmetry.space_group_name_H-M   'P 1'
#
loop_
_entity.id
_entity.type
_entity.pdbx_description
1 polymer ?
#
loop_
_entity_poly.entity_id
_entity_poly.type
_entity_poly.pdbx_seq_one_letter_code
_entity_poly.pdbx_strand_id
1 'polypeptide(L)'
;MDFEQAIQELQQLHGSSTRVPGFRKKTMVDGDKLAELVDALKSALPHEMMEAQEVLRQKDSILNQAYLESQRLKSDAEDGVSAQMQAAQQEHEFKVDESEIVRAAEVRAQEIRDEAMAEAQDIVQDAQKRAYRTISDSEDIASSRRDGADQYAREVLFSIEEQLSEILGQIRRGIDSLPKDAEFHSPELAISA
;
A
#
# COMPACT_ATOMS: atom_id res chain seq x y z
N MET A 1 -7.52 -67.65 -51.12
CA MET A 1 -6.75 -68.15 -49.97
C MET A 1 -6.29 -66.91 -49.23
N ASP A 2 -6.66 -66.75 -47.98
CA ASP A 2 -6.19 -65.63 -47.14
C ASP A 2 -4.67 -65.78 -46.91
N PHE A 3 -3.95 -64.69 -46.70
CA PHE A 3 -2.54 -64.70 -46.33
C PHE A 3 -2.27 -65.66 -45.17
N GLU A 4 -3.14 -65.65 -44.15
CA GLU A 4 -3.00 -66.52 -42.97
C GLU A 4 -3.20 -68.00 -43.31
N GLN A 5 -4.11 -68.31 -44.23
CA GLN A 5 -4.32 -69.66 -44.74
C GLN A 5 -3.13 -70.14 -45.59
N ALA A 6 -2.57 -69.27 -46.43
CA ALA A 6 -1.39 -69.59 -47.24
C ALA A 6 -0.15 -69.84 -46.36
N ILE A 7 0.00 -69.09 -45.26
CA ILE A 7 1.05 -69.33 -44.25
C ILE A 7 0.81 -70.69 -43.56
N GLN A 8 -0.42 -70.99 -43.15
CA GLN A 8 -0.75 -72.27 -42.48
C GLN A 8 -0.51 -73.48 -43.40
N GLU A 9 -0.90 -73.39 -44.67
CA GLU A 9 -0.66 -74.44 -45.65
C GLU A 9 0.83 -74.61 -45.93
N LEU A 10 1.60 -73.52 -45.99
CA LEU A 10 3.06 -73.58 -46.12
C LEU A 10 3.73 -74.22 -44.89
N GLN A 11 3.23 -73.95 -43.69
CA GLN A 11 3.66 -74.59 -42.45
C GLN A 11 3.32 -76.08 -42.42
N GLN A 12 2.12 -76.46 -42.87
CA GLN A 12 1.71 -77.86 -42.99
C GLN A 12 2.55 -78.60 -44.03
N LEU A 13 2.79 -78.00 -45.20
CA LEU A 13 3.64 -78.55 -46.26
C LEU A 13 5.07 -78.80 -45.74
N HIS A 14 5.60 -77.89 -44.91
CA HIS A 14 6.87 -78.09 -44.22
C HIS A 14 6.79 -79.22 -43.17
N GLY A 15 5.72 -79.28 -42.36
CA GLY A 15 5.53 -80.30 -41.33
C GLY A 15 5.35 -81.72 -41.86
N SER A 16 4.72 -81.88 -43.03
CA SER A 16 4.48 -83.17 -43.70
C SER A 16 5.57 -83.56 -44.71
N SER A 17 6.64 -82.76 -44.83
CA SER A 17 7.67 -82.98 -45.84
C SER A 17 8.50 -84.23 -45.57
N THR A 18 8.74 -85.04 -46.61
CA THR A 18 9.47 -86.30 -46.48
C THR A 18 10.97 -86.05 -46.47
N ARG A 19 11.67 -86.45 -45.40
CA ARG A 19 13.13 -86.27 -45.31
C ARG A 19 13.85 -87.17 -46.29
N VAL A 20 14.78 -86.61 -47.08
CA VAL A 20 15.49 -87.35 -48.12
C VAL A 20 16.58 -88.22 -47.48
N PRO A 21 16.55 -89.56 -47.64
CA PRO A 21 17.59 -90.45 -47.12
C PRO A 21 18.97 -90.12 -47.72
N GLY A 22 20.02 -90.14 -46.91
CA GLY A 22 21.40 -89.82 -47.35
C GLY A 22 21.74 -88.33 -47.41
N PHE A 23 20.74 -87.43 -47.36
CA PHE A 23 20.95 -85.99 -47.36
C PHE A 23 20.50 -85.36 -46.04
N ARG A 24 21.44 -85.19 -45.11
CA ARG A 24 21.15 -84.63 -43.78
C ARG A 24 20.60 -83.21 -43.92
N LYS A 25 19.46 -82.93 -43.26
CA LYS A 25 18.70 -81.66 -43.29
C LYS A 25 17.99 -81.29 -44.61
N LYS A 26 17.95 -82.16 -45.62
CA LYS A 26 17.13 -81.92 -46.83
C LYS A 26 15.78 -82.61 -46.72
N THR A 27 14.73 -81.87 -47.05
CA THR A 27 13.35 -82.37 -47.07
C THR A 27 12.79 -82.21 -48.47
N MET A 28 12.09 -83.22 -48.94
CA MET A 28 11.46 -83.24 -50.25
C MET A 28 10.11 -82.56 -50.13
N VAL A 29 9.89 -81.59 -51.01
CA VAL A 29 8.68 -80.79 -51.05
C VAL A 29 8.15 -80.83 -52.49
N ASP A 30 6.84 -80.86 -52.60
CA ASP A 30 6.14 -80.75 -53.88
C ASP A 30 6.33 -79.34 -54.44
N GLY A 31 7.03 -79.24 -55.58
CA GLY A 31 7.40 -77.96 -56.18
C GLY A 31 6.21 -77.19 -56.74
N ASP A 32 5.20 -77.91 -57.24
CA ASP A 32 4.00 -77.30 -57.81
C ASP A 32 3.14 -76.69 -56.70
N LYS A 33 2.94 -77.43 -55.60
CA LYS A 33 2.25 -76.91 -54.40
C LYS A 33 2.99 -75.73 -53.76
N LEU A 34 4.31 -75.78 -53.71
CA LEU A 34 5.11 -74.68 -53.18
C LEU A 34 4.98 -73.42 -54.04
N ALA A 35 4.95 -73.57 -55.37
CA ALA A 35 4.75 -72.45 -56.30
C ALA A 35 3.37 -71.82 -56.14
N GLU A 36 2.31 -72.64 -56.03
CA GLU A 36 0.94 -72.16 -55.77
C GLU A 36 0.84 -71.36 -54.47
N LEU A 37 1.49 -71.82 -53.39
CA LEU A 37 1.52 -71.10 -52.11
C LEU A 37 2.29 -69.78 -52.20
N VAL A 38 3.41 -69.75 -52.93
CA VAL A 38 4.18 -68.51 -53.14
C VAL A 38 3.38 -67.49 -53.94
N ASP A 39 2.66 -67.91 -54.98
CA ASP A 39 1.82 -67.01 -55.77
C ASP A 39 0.57 -66.56 -54.99
N ALA A 40 -0.01 -67.44 -54.17
CA ALA A 40 -1.06 -67.07 -53.23
C ALA A 40 -0.58 -66.00 -52.23
N LEU A 41 0.60 -66.18 -51.61
CA LEU A 41 1.21 -65.19 -50.70
C LEU A 41 1.50 -63.86 -51.41
N LYS A 42 2.05 -63.89 -52.63
CA LYS A 42 2.31 -62.67 -53.43
C LYS A 42 1.03 -61.92 -53.77
N SER A 43 -0.08 -62.63 -53.98
CA SER A 43 -1.37 -62.01 -54.28
C SER A 43 -2.06 -61.43 -53.04
N ALA A 44 -1.90 -62.07 -51.88
CA ALA A 44 -2.57 -61.69 -50.63
C ALA A 44 -1.83 -60.61 -49.84
N LEU A 45 -0.49 -60.62 -49.84
CA LEU A 45 0.33 -59.70 -49.04
C LEU A 45 0.12 -58.20 -49.38
N PRO A 46 -0.06 -57.78 -50.65
CA PRO A 46 -0.39 -56.39 -50.97
C PRO A 46 -1.72 -55.92 -50.35
N HIS A 47 -2.73 -56.80 -50.30
CA HIS A 47 -4.02 -56.50 -49.70
C HIS A 47 -3.88 -56.26 -48.18
N GLU A 48 -3.17 -57.15 -47.48
CA GLU A 48 -2.85 -57.01 -46.05
C GLU A 48 -2.11 -55.70 -45.73
N MET A 49 -1.13 -55.33 -46.56
CA MET A 49 -0.40 -54.07 -46.39
C MET A 49 -1.30 -52.84 -46.61
N MET A 50 -2.21 -52.90 -47.58
CA MET A 50 -3.18 -51.82 -47.82
C MET A 50 -4.16 -51.67 -46.66
N GLU A 51 -4.66 -52.79 -46.12
CA GLU A 51 -5.54 -52.77 -44.95
C GLU A 51 -4.83 -52.19 -43.72
N ALA A 52 -3.59 -52.63 -43.45
CA ALA A 52 -2.79 -52.07 -42.37
C ALA A 52 -2.53 -50.56 -42.55
N GLN A 53 -2.27 -50.10 -43.77
CA GLN A 53 -2.10 -48.66 -44.07
C GLN A 53 -3.39 -47.88 -43.84
N GLU A 54 -4.55 -48.42 -44.22
CA GLU A 54 -5.83 -47.76 -43.99
C GLU A 54 -6.15 -47.67 -42.49
N VAL A 55 -5.87 -48.73 -41.72
CA VAL A 55 -5.99 -48.71 -40.26
C VAL A 55 -5.07 -47.65 -39.64
N LEU A 56 -3.82 -47.53 -40.10
CA LEU A 56 -2.90 -46.49 -39.64
C LEU A 56 -3.43 -45.08 -39.99
N ARG A 57 -3.95 -44.89 -41.20
CA ARG A 57 -4.54 -43.61 -41.63
C ARG A 57 -5.75 -43.23 -40.80
N GLN A 58 -6.62 -44.19 -40.49
CA GLN A 58 -7.77 -43.99 -39.61
C GLN A 58 -7.33 -43.64 -38.20
N LYS A 59 -6.34 -44.35 -37.64
CA LYS A 59 -5.75 -44.04 -36.33
C LYS A 59 -5.20 -42.60 -36.29
N ASP A 60 -4.43 -42.19 -37.29
CA ASP A 60 -3.85 -40.85 -37.34
C ASP A 60 -4.95 -39.77 -37.43
N SER A 61 -6.01 -40.03 -38.19
CA SER A 61 -7.19 -39.16 -38.26
C SER A 61 -7.88 -39.04 -36.89
N ILE A 62 -8.09 -40.15 -36.19
CA ILE A 62 -8.72 -40.17 -34.86
C ILE A 62 -7.86 -39.39 -33.85
N LEU A 63 -6.54 -39.61 -33.86
CA LEU A 63 -5.62 -38.90 -32.97
C LEU A 63 -5.64 -37.38 -33.22
N ASN A 64 -5.63 -36.97 -34.48
CA ASN A 64 -5.68 -35.55 -34.81
C ASN A 64 -7.04 -34.92 -34.41
N GLN A 65 -8.14 -35.63 -34.64
CA GLN A 65 -9.46 -35.17 -34.22
C GLN A 65 -9.55 -35.04 -32.69
N ALA A 66 -9.13 -36.07 -31.95
CA ALA A 66 -9.12 -36.05 -30.49
C ALA A 66 -8.22 -34.93 -29.94
N TYR A 67 -7.08 -34.66 -30.60
CA TYR A 67 -6.19 -33.57 -30.23
C TYR A 67 -6.84 -32.19 -30.42
N LEU A 68 -7.46 -31.95 -31.58
CA LEU A 68 -8.18 -30.71 -31.86
C LEU A 68 -9.37 -30.51 -30.92
N GLU A 69 -10.11 -31.57 -30.61
CA GLU A 69 -11.22 -31.54 -29.67
C GLU A 69 -10.75 -31.25 -28.24
N SER A 70 -9.63 -31.85 -27.82
CA SER A 70 -9.01 -31.56 -26.53
C SER A 70 -8.56 -30.10 -26.42
N GLN A 71 -7.99 -29.53 -27.49
CA GLN A 71 -7.63 -28.11 -27.50
C GLN A 71 -8.85 -27.20 -27.41
N ARG A 72 -9.93 -27.51 -28.15
CA ARG A 72 -11.18 -26.76 -28.08
C ARG A 72 -11.77 -26.81 -26.67
N LEU A 73 -11.89 -28.01 -26.10
CA LEU A 73 -12.43 -28.18 -24.75
C LEU A 73 -11.60 -27.40 -23.71
N LYS A 74 -10.27 -27.40 -23.86
CA LYS A 74 -9.39 -26.63 -22.98
C LYS A 74 -9.64 -25.12 -23.12
N SER A 75 -9.73 -24.61 -24.34
CA SER A 75 -10.04 -23.19 -24.59
C SER A 75 -11.40 -22.80 -24.01
N ASP A 76 -12.44 -23.60 -24.28
CA ASP A 76 -13.79 -23.35 -23.79
C ASP A 76 -13.85 -23.39 -22.25
N ALA A 77 -13.09 -24.29 -21.63
CA ALA A 77 -12.98 -24.36 -20.18
C ALA A 77 -12.22 -23.17 -19.59
N GLU A 78 -11.14 -22.72 -20.22
CA GLU A 78 -10.39 -21.52 -19.82
C GLU A 78 -11.26 -20.26 -19.93
N ASP A 79 -12.00 -20.11 -21.03
CA ASP A 79 -12.94 -19.01 -21.24
C ASP A 79 -14.09 -19.05 -20.23
N GLY A 80 -14.66 -20.23 -19.98
CA GLY A 80 -15.73 -20.42 -18.98
C GLY A 80 -15.28 -20.11 -17.55
N VAL A 81 -14.08 -20.56 -17.17
CA VAL A 81 -13.48 -20.27 -15.86
C VAL A 81 -13.21 -18.77 -15.71
N SER A 82 -12.67 -18.13 -16.75
CA SER A 82 -12.44 -16.67 -16.76
C SER A 82 -13.74 -15.88 -16.60
N ALA A 83 -14.77 -16.22 -17.38
CA ALA A 83 -16.07 -15.57 -17.29
C ALA A 83 -16.73 -15.77 -15.91
N GLN A 84 -16.63 -16.97 -15.34
CA GLN A 84 -17.18 -17.26 -14.02
C GLN A 84 -16.42 -16.52 -12.90
N MET A 85 -15.08 -16.43 -12.99
CA MET A 85 -14.30 -15.65 -12.03
C MET A 85 -14.65 -14.16 -12.10
N GLN A 86 -14.81 -13.59 -13.31
CA GLN A 86 -15.22 -12.20 -13.48
C GLN A 86 -16.61 -11.94 -12.88
N ALA A 87 -17.57 -12.83 -13.13
CA ALA A 87 -18.92 -12.71 -12.56
C ALA A 87 -18.90 -12.83 -11.03
N ALA A 88 -18.16 -13.81 -10.48
CA ALA A 88 -18.02 -14.00 -9.04
C ALA A 88 -17.34 -12.81 -8.37
N GLN A 89 -16.35 -12.19 -9.03
CA GLN A 89 -15.64 -11.04 -8.50
C GLN A 89 -16.53 -9.79 -8.48
N GLN A 90 -17.30 -9.53 -9.54
CA GLN A 90 -18.27 -8.43 -9.55
C GLN A 90 -19.35 -8.61 -8.47
N GLU A 91 -19.87 -9.84 -8.30
CA GLU A 91 -20.85 -10.13 -7.26
C GLU A 91 -20.25 -9.98 -5.85
N HIS A 92 -18.99 -10.37 -5.67
CA HIS A 92 -18.27 -10.19 -4.42
C HIS A 92 -18.07 -8.72 -4.08
N GLU A 93 -17.58 -7.91 -5.03
CA GLU A 93 -17.42 -6.47 -4.86
C GLU A 93 -18.74 -5.80 -4.48
N PHE A 94 -19.82 -6.13 -5.19
CA PHE A 94 -21.15 -5.62 -4.87
C PHE A 94 -21.61 -6.00 -3.45
N LYS A 95 -21.40 -7.25 -3.03
CA LYS A 95 -21.76 -7.72 -1.68
C LYS A 95 -20.89 -7.13 -0.58
N VAL A 96 -19.64 -6.78 -0.87
CA VAL A 96 -18.75 -6.11 0.07
C VAL A 96 -19.18 -4.66 0.26
N ASP A 97 -19.45 -3.95 -0.83
CA ASP A 97 -19.94 -2.56 -0.77
C ASP A 97 -21.31 -2.46 -0.09
N GLU A 98 -22.19 -3.44 -0.33
CA GLU A 98 -23.49 -3.53 0.36
C GLU A 98 -23.40 -4.15 1.76
N SER A 99 -22.22 -4.59 2.21
CA SER A 99 -22.09 -5.24 3.51
C SER A 99 -22.54 -4.29 4.60
N GLU A 100 -23.44 -4.78 5.47
CA GLU A 100 -23.91 -4.05 6.64
C GLU A 100 -22.75 -3.58 7.53
N ILE A 101 -21.60 -4.25 7.47
CA ILE A 101 -20.38 -3.87 8.18
C ILE A 101 -19.78 -2.58 7.62
N VAL A 102 -19.69 -2.43 6.28
CA VAL A 102 -19.17 -1.22 5.65
C VAL A 102 -20.09 -0.04 5.96
N ARG A 103 -21.40 -0.22 5.80
CA ARG A 103 -22.39 0.81 6.13
C ARG A 103 -22.35 1.19 7.62
N ALA A 104 -22.27 0.21 8.53
CA ALA A 104 -22.17 0.47 9.96
C ALA A 104 -20.85 1.17 10.32
N ALA A 105 -19.75 0.82 9.66
CA ALA A 105 -18.46 1.48 9.85
C ALA A 105 -18.50 2.94 9.36
N GLU A 106 -19.15 3.22 8.23
CA GLU A 106 -19.35 4.58 7.72
C GLU A 106 -20.17 5.44 8.66
N VAL A 107 -21.31 4.94 9.15
CA VAL A 107 -22.14 5.66 10.12
C VAL A 107 -21.33 5.97 11.38
N ARG A 108 -20.64 4.97 11.92
CA ARG A 108 -19.83 5.14 13.13
C ARG A 108 -18.67 6.12 12.92
N ALA A 109 -18.03 6.09 11.76
CA ALA A 109 -16.97 7.05 11.40
C ALA A 109 -17.52 8.48 11.30
N GLN A 110 -18.73 8.64 10.78
CA GLN A 110 -19.39 9.94 10.71
C GLN A 110 -19.76 10.46 12.11
N GLU A 111 -20.33 9.61 12.97
CA GLU A 111 -20.63 9.96 14.37
C GLU A 111 -19.39 10.44 15.13
N ILE A 112 -18.27 9.71 15.01
CA ILE A 112 -17.00 10.10 15.64
C ILE A 112 -16.50 11.46 15.13
N ARG A 113 -16.65 11.74 13.83
CA ARG A 113 -16.26 13.03 13.26
C ARG A 113 -17.13 14.16 13.80
N ASP A 114 -18.43 13.95 13.86
CA ASP A 114 -19.37 14.97 14.33
C ASP A 114 -19.17 15.26 15.82
N GLU A 115 -18.94 14.23 16.64
CA GLU A 115 -18.57 14.37 18.06
C GLU A 115 -17.25 15.13 18.23
N ALA A 116 -16.21 14.74 17.49
CA ALA A 116 -14.91 15.43 17.54
C ALA A 116 -15.01 16.89 17.09
N MET A 117 -15.85 17.21 16.10
CA MET A 117 -16.10 18.59 15.67
C MET A 117 -16.82 19.40 16.74
N ALA A 118 -17.82 18.83 17.40
CA ALA A 118 -18.52 19.49 18.50
C ALA A 118 -17.57 19.77 19.68
N GLU A 119 -16.79 18.79 20.11
CA GLU A 119 -15.80 18.96 21.17
C GLU A 119 -14.75 20.03 20.81
N ALA A 120 -14.26 20.03 19.57
CA ALA A 120 -13.31 21.03 19.11
C ALA A 120 -13.90 22.45 19.15
N GLN A 121 -15.17 22.62 18.79
CA GLN A 121 -15.86 23.90 18.88
C GLN A 121 -15.99 24.38 20.33
N ASP A 122 -16.36 23.48 21.25
CA ASP A 122 -16.48 23.79 22.68
C ASP A 122 -15.13 24.21 23.27
N ILE A 123 -14.04 23.51 22.92
CA ILE A 123 -12.68 23.85 23.36
C ILE A 123 -12.29 25.24 22.86
N VAL A 124 -12.55 25.55 21.58
CA VAL A 124 -12.22 26.87 21.01
C VAL A 124 -13.03 27.97 21.70
N GLN A 125 -14.31 27.75 21.96
CA GLN A 125 -15.16 28.72 22.65
C GLN A 125 -14.71 28.96 24.09
N ASP A 126 -14.37 27.91 24.84
CA ASP A 126 -13.85 28.06 26.21
C ASP A 126 -12.49 28.77 26.21
N ALA A 127 -11.59 28.41 25.28
CA ALA A 127 -10.30 29.08 25.13
C ALA A 127 -10.46 30.57 24.83
N GLN A 128 -11.37 30.95 23.94
CA GLN A 128 -11.68 32.35 23.65
C GLN A 128 -12.22 33.09 24.88
N LYS A 129 -13.13 32.46 25.63
CA LYS A 129 -13.69 33.05 26.85
C LYS A 129 -12.63 33.26 27.93
N ARG A 130 -11.72 32.29 28.10
CA ARG A 130 -10.58 32.42 29.02
C ARG A 130 -9.63 33.53 28.57
N ALA A 131 -9.28 33.58 27.28
CA ALA A 131 -8.42 34.62 26.74
C ALA A 131 -9.00 36.02 26.99
N TYR A 132 -10.30 36.22 26.77
CA TYR A 132 -10.97 37.48 27.04
C TYR A 132 -10.88 37.89 28.51
N ARG A 133 -11.15 36.94 29.43
CA ARG A 133 -11.03 37.19 30.88
C ARG A 133 -9.61 37.57 31.26
N THR A 134 -8.61 36.83 30.79
CA THR A 134 -7.21 37.12 31.08
C THR A 134 -6.78 38.49 30.57
N ILE A 135 -7.24 38.91 29.38
CA ILE A 135 -6.98 40.25 28.86
C ILE A 135 -7.62 41.31 29.75
N SER A 136 -8.91 41.16 30.07
CA SER A 136 -9.64 42.09 30.95
C SER A 136 -8.95 42.24 32.32
N ASP A 137 -8.62 41.12 32.96
CA ASP A 137 -7.95 41.12 34.27
C ASP A 137 -6.57 41.79 34.17
N SER A 138 -5.84 41.56 33.08
CA SER A 138 -4.53 42.17 32.84
C SER A 138 -4.63 43.68 32.63
N GLU A 139 -5.67 44.15 31.94
CA GLU A 139 -5.95 45.58 31.73
C GLU A 139 -6.27 46.27 33.07
N ASP A 140 -7.10 45.64 33.90
CA ASP A 140 -7.45 46.17 35.23
C ASP A 140 -6.23 46.25 36.15
N ILE A 141 -5.39 45.22 36.17
CA ILE A 141 -4.13 45.21 36.92
C ILE A 141 -3.18 46.29 36.39
N ALA A 142 -3.06 46.42 35.06
CA ALA A 142 -2.20 47.42 34.46
C ALA A 142 -2.66 48.85 34.79
N SER A 143 -3.96 49.11 34.77
CA SER A 143 -4.53 50.41 35.17
C SER A 143 -4.23 50.69 36.64
N SER A 144 -4.55 49.76 37.53
CA SER A 144 -4.32 49.91 38.98
C SER A 144 -2.84 50.15 39.30
N ARG A 145 -1.93 49.47 38.58
CA ARG A 145 -0.48 49.66 38.74
C ARG A 145 -0.01 51.03 38.25
N ARG A 146 -0.57 51.55 37.15
CA ARG A 146 -0.26 52.90 36.65
C ARG A 146 -0.73 53.95 37.65
N ASP A 147 -1.97 53.85 38.12
CA ASP A 147 -2.53 54.79 39.09
C ASP A 147 -1.72 54.81 40.41
N GLY A 148 -1.34 53.62 40.90
CA GLY A 148 -0.51 53.49 42.09
C GLY A 148 0.92 54.04 41.90
N ALA A 149 1.52 53.85 40.73
CA ALA A 149 2.84 54.39 40.41
C ALA A 149 2.82 55.92 40.30
N ASP A 150 1.78 56.49 39.68
CA ASP A 150 1.60 57.94 39.54
C ASP A 150 1.37 58.60 40.90
N GLN A 151 0.58 57.96 41.77
CA GLN A 151 0.37 58.43 43.14
C GLN A 151 1.67 58.40 43.94
N TYR A 152 2.43 57.30 43.86
CA TYR A 152 3.73 57.20 44.51
C TYR A 152 4.72 58.27 44.01
N ALA A 153 4.79 58.48 42.69
CA ALA A 153 5.65 59.52 42.11
C ALA A 153 5.27 60.92 42.63
N ARG A 154 3.98 61.21 42.76
CA ARG A 154 3.49 62.48 43.33
C ARG A 154 3.92 62.64 44.79
N GLU A 155 3.78 61.60 45.62
CA GLU A 155 4.20 61.63 47.03
C GLU A 155 5.71 61.87 47.17
N VAL A 156 6.52 61.16 46.38
CA VAL A 156 7.97 61.36 46.35
C VAL A 156 8.31 62.78 45.93
N LEU A 157 7.72 63.30 44.85
CA LEU A 157 7.96 64.66 44.38
C LEU A 157 7.59 65.72 45.42
N PHE A 158 6.45 65.57 46.10
CA PHE A 158 6.06 66.46 47.21
C PHE A 158 7.05 66.40 48.37
N SER A 159 7.53 65.21 48.75
CA SER A 159 8.53 65.08 49.82
C SER A 159 9.86 65.77 49.47
N ILE A 160 10.26 65.71 48.19
CA ILE A 160 11.47 66.39 47.70
C ILE A 160 11.26 67.90 47.69
N GLU A 161 10.09 68.39 47.27
CA GLU A 161 9.74 69.81 47.31
C GLU A 161 9.78 70.38 48.73
N GLU A 162 9.25 69.65 49.70
CA GLU A 162 9.28 70.03 51.12
C GLU A 162 10.73 70.13 51.63
N GLN A 163 11.55 69.11 51.37
CA GLN A 163 12.97 69.11 51.74
C GLN A 163 13.75 70.26 51.10
N LEU A 164 13.53 70.53 49.81
CA LEU A 164 14.17 71.66 49.12
C LEU A 164 13.73 73.00 49.69
N SER A 165 12.46 73.14 50.06
CA SER A 165 11.92 74.36 50.68
C SER A 165 12.54 74.61 52.05
N GLU A 166 12.73 73.55 52.85
CA GLU A 166 13.42 73.64 54.13
C GLU A 166 14.88 74.09 53.97
N ILE A 167 15.61 73.46 53.05
CA ILE A 167 17.01 73.80 52.74
C ILE A 167 17.11 75.25 52.23
N LEU A 168 16.23 75.67 51.32
CA LEU A 168 16.17 77.06 50.84
C LEU A 168 15.88 78.04 51.98
N GLY A 169 15.00 77.68 52.92
CA GLY A 169 14.74 78.45 54.13
C GLY A 169 15.98 78.60 55.01
N GLN A 170 16.77 77.53 55.17
CA GLN A 170 18.05 77.56 55.89
C GLN A 170 19.07 78.46 55.17
N ILE A 171 19.20 78.36 53.85
CA ILE A 171 20.11 79.19 53.05
C ILE A 171 19.72 80.67 53.16
N ARG A 172 18.43 81.02 53.06
CA ARG A 172 17.97 82.42 53.20
C ARG A 172 18.30 82.99 54.57
N ARG A 173 18.03 82.24 55.65
CA ARG A 173 18.41 82.64 57.02
C ARG A 173 19.93 82.84 57.15
N GLY A 174 20.72 81.97 56.51
CA GLY A 174 22.17 82.12 56.43
C GLY A 174 22.61 83.40 55.70
N ILE A 175 22.01 83.71 54.55
CA ILE A 175 22.28 84.95 53.80
C ILE A 175 21.91 86.19 54.61
N ASP A 176 20.73 86.21 55.25
CA ASP A 176 20.27 87.34 56.06
C ASP A 176 21.16 87.59 57.30
N SER A 177 21.87 86.55 57.78
CA SER A 177 22.80 86.64 58.90
C SER A 177 24.17 87.21 58.54
N LEU A 178 24.49 87.37 57.25
CA LEU A 178 25.73 88.03 56.81
C LEU A 178 25.60 89.56 56.99
N PRO A 179 26.59 90.23 57.59
CA PRO A 179 26.53 91.67 57.81
C PRO A 179 26.42 92.42 56.48
N LYS A 180 25.39 93.27 56.35
CA LYS A 180 25.32 94.31 55.32
C LYS A 180 26.19 95.48 55.82
N ASP A 181 27.17 95.85 55.02
CA ASP A 181 28.21 96.88 55.25
C ASP A 181 29.49 96.36 55.93
N ALA A 182 30.45 95.96 55.09
CA ALA A 182 31.86 95.97 55.42
C ALA A 182 32.42 97.39 55.22
N GLU A 183 32.29 98.25 56.23
CA GLU A 183 33.17 99.42 56.33
C GLU A 183 34.59 98.92 56.63
N PHE A 184 35.46 98.97 55.62
CA PHE A 184 36.90 98.79 55.76
C PHE A 184 37.46 99.91 56.65
N HIS A 185 37.95 99.58 57.84
CA HIS A 185 38.87 100.43 58.60
C HIS A 185 40.27 99.83 58.59
N SER A 186 41.21 100.53 57.94
CA SER A 186 42.65 100.28 58.00
C SER A 186 43.23 100.76 59.34
N PRO A 187 44.38 100.21 59.79
CA PRO A 187 44.87 100.39 61.15
C PRO A 187 45.68 101.68 61.32
N GLU A 188 45.48 102.40 62.41
CA GLU A 188 46.35 103.51 62.82
C GLU A 188 47.15 103.12 64.07
N LEU A 189 48.48 103.02 63.92
CA LEU A 189 49.43 102.89 65.01
C LEU A 189 49.42 104.17 65.85
N ALA A 190 49.14 104.06 67.15
CA ALA A 190 49.41 105.12 68.11
C ALA A 190 50.72 104.84 68.87
N ILE A 191 51.74 105.64 68.54
CA ILE A 191 52.94 105.90 69.34
C ILE A 191 52.58 106.93 70.42
N SER A 192 53.04 106.74 71.67
CA SER A 192 53.41 107.77 72.68
C SER A 192 53.50 107.09 74.05
N ALA A 193 54.43 107.34 74.97
CA ALA A 193 55.69 108.08 75.07
C ALA A 193 56.45 107.49 76.28
#